data_AF-A0A7Y6YVK2-F1
#
_entry.id   AF-A0A7Y6YVK2-F1
#
_cell.length_a   1.000
_cell.length_b   1.000
_cell.length_c   1.000
_cell.angle_alpha   90.00
_cell.angle_beta   90.00
_cell.angle_gamma   90.00
#
_symmetry.space_group_name_H-M   'P 1'
#
loop_
_entity.id
_entity.type
_entity.pdbx_description
1 polymer ?
#
loop_
_entity_poly.entity_id
_entity_poly.type
_entity_poly.pdbx_seq_one_letter_code
_entity_poly.pdbx_strand_id
1 'polypeptide(L)' 'MRQKKWLTQLIQPLATWRAEEIAYLMGERDTGNLLGKLIRTIGEPICYVLGLFGREKNWKSLYA' A
#
# COMPACT_ATOMS: atom_id res chain seq x y z
N MET A 1 -3.61 20.51 -4.51
CA MET A 1 -4.34 19.35 -5.07
C MET A 1 -5.73 19.27 -4.46
N ARG A 2 -6.81 19.38 -5.24
CA ARG A 2 -8.19 19.32 -4.70
C ARG A 2 -8.56 17.86 -4.40
N GLN A 3 -8.40 17.47 -3.13
CA GLN A 3 -8.78 16.16 -2.63
C GLN A 3 -10.31 16.02 -2.77
N LYS A 4 -10.75 15.10 -3.64
CA LYS A 4 -12.17 14.80 -3.76
C LYS A 4 -12.55 13.88 -2.59
N LYS A 5 -13.50 14.29 -1.75
CA LYS A 5 -13.92 13.54 -0.55
C LYS A 5 -14.25 12.07 -0.84
N TRP A 6 -14.86 11.78 -1.99
CA TRP A 6 -15.20 10.41 -2.38
C TRP A 6 -13.97 9.51 -2.58
N LEU A 7 -12.86 10.06 -3.06
CA LEU A 7 -11.62 9.30 -3.27
C LEU A 7 -11.02 8.88 -1.93
N THR A 8 -11.04 9.78 -0.95
CA THR A 8 -10.61 9.49 0.42
C THR A 8 -11.46 8.37 1.03
N GLN A 9 -12.79 8.41 0.84
CA GLN A 9 -13.69 7.38 1.35
C GLN A 9 -13.45 6.00 0.75
N LEU A 10 -12.93 5.91 -0.47
CA LEU A 10 -12.56 4.64 -1.10
C LEU A 10 -11.17 4.16 -0.66
N ILE A 11 -10.18 5.06 -0.57
CA ILE A 11 -8.80 4.68 -0.23
C ILE A 11 -8.66 4.32 1.24
N GLN A 12 -9.38 5.00 2.13
CA GLN A 12 -9.30 4.81 3.57
C GLN A 12 -9.51 3.34 4.01
N PRO A 13 -10.58 2.62 3.59
CA PRO A 13 -10.75 1.22 3.98
C PRO A 13 -9.64 0.30 3.44
N LEU A 14 -9.17 0.54 2.20
CA LEU A 14 -8.05 -0.23 1.64
C LEU A 14 -6.76 -0.03 2.47
N ALA A 15 -6.47 1.21 2.86
CA ALA A 15 -5.32 1.52 3.70
C ALA A 15 -5.43 0.87 5.09
N THR A 16 -6.62 0.87 5.69
CA THR A 16 -6.86 0.22 6.98
C THR A 16 -6.62 -1.28 6.91
N TRP A 17 -7.16 -1.98 5.90
CA TRP A 17 -6.94 -3.43 5.75
C TRP A 17 -5.47 -3.78 5.55
N ARG A 18 -4.73 -2.93 4.82
CA ARG A 18 -3.27 -3.09 4.67
C ARG A 18 -2.54 -2.87 5.99
N ALA A 19 -2.92 -1.85 6.75
CA ALA A 19 -2.34 -1.59 8.07
C ALA A 19 -2.58 -2.74 9.04
N GLU A 20 -3.77 -3.35 9.04
CA GLU A 20 -4.08 -4.53 9.86
C GLU A 20 -3.25 -5.76 9.49
N GLU A 21 -2.98 -5.97 8.20
CA GLU A 21 -2.07 -7.04 7.75
C GLU A 21 -0.62 -6.76 8.22
N ILE A 22 -0.15 -5.51 8.13
CA ILE A 22 1.17 -5.13 8.62
C ILE A 22 1.26 -5.36 10.13
N ALA A 23 0.25 -4.95 10.90
CA ALA A 23 0.19 -5.18 12.35
C ALA A 23 0.25 -6.68 12.69
N TYR A 24 -0.46 -7.52 11.93
CA TYR A 24 -0.37 -8.98 12.07
C TYR A 24 1.04 -9.52 11.77
N LEU A 25 1.67 -9.05 10.68
CA LEU A 25 3.04 -9.45 10.32
C LEU A 25 4.09 -8.96 11.34
N MET A 26 3.84 -7.83 12.01
CA MET A 26 4.69 -7.29 13.08
C MET A 26 4.44 -7.95 14.44
N GLY A 27 3.45 -8.85 14.55
CA GLY A 27 3.09 -9.49 15.81
C GLY A 27 2.30 -8.61 16.78
N GLU A 28 1.84 -7.43 16.36
CA GLU A 28 0.99 -6.54 17.17
C GLU A 28 -0.49 -6.95 17.15
N ARG A 29 -0.85 -7.94 16.34
CA ARG A 29 -2.22 -8.45 16.21
C ARG A 29 -2.21 -9.96 15.98
N ASP A 30 -3.14 -10.68 16.63
CA ASP A 30 -3.25 -12.14 16.51
C ASP A 30 -3.85 -12.62 15.17
N THR A 31 -4.63 -11.78 14.50
CA THR A 31 -5.34 -12.15 13.26
C THR A 31 -5.04 -11.18 12.12
N GLY A 32 -4.59 -11.73 11.00
CA GLY A 32 -4.37 -10.98 9.78
C GLY A 32 -5.67 -10.67 9.03
N ASN A 33 -5.63 -9.65 8.19
CA ASN A 33 -6.75 -9.31 7.33
C ASN A 33 -6.57 -9.95 5.94
N LEU A 34 -7.53 -10.78 5.51
CA LEU A 34 -7.50 -11.48 4.22
C LEU A 34 -7.56 -10.51 3.03
N LEU A 35 -8.33 -9.44 3.15
CA LEU A 35 -8.44 -8.38 2.13
C LEU A 35 -7.14 -7.57 2.05
N GLY A 36 -6.52 -7.29 3.20
CA GLY A 36 -5.18 -6.69 3.26
C GLY A 36 -4.16 -7.53 2.48
N LYS A 37 -4.14 -8.84 2.75
CA LYS A 37 -3.24 -9.79 2.07
C LYS A 37 -3.47 -9.84 0.56
N LEU A 38 -4.73 -9.78 0.11
CA LEU A 38 -5.07 -9.71 -1.32
C LEU A 38 -4.57 -8.41 -1.95
N ILE A 39 -4.80 -7.27 -1.28
CA ILE A 39 -4.31 -5.95 -1.71
C ILE A 39 -2.80 -5.95 -1.82
N ARG A 40 -2.09 -6.57 -0.88
CA ARG A 40 -0.64 -6.74 -0.96
C ARG A 40 -0.25 -7.57 -2.18
N THR A 41 -0.87 -8.75 -2.34
CA THR A 41 -0.54 -9.72 -3.40
C THR A 41 -0.72 -9.13 -4.79
N ILE A 42 -1.66 -8.20 -4.98
CA ILE A 42 -1.92 -7.55 -6.28
C ILE A 42 -1.20 -6.19 -6.37
N GLY A 43 -1.21 -5.41 -5.29
CA GLY A 43 -0.66 -4.06 -5.25
C GLY A 43 0.86 -4.02 -5.34
N GLU A 44 1.56 -4.91 -4.62
CA GLU A 44 3.03 -4.99 -4.69
C GLU A 44 3.55 -5.28 -6.11
N PRO A 45 3.05 -6.30 -6.84
CA PRO A 45 3.53 -6.53 -8.20
C PRO A 45 3.12 -5.41 -9.16
N ILE A 46 1.95 -4.78 -8.99
CA ILE A 46 1.58 -3.61 -9.80
C ILE A 46 2.57 -2.47 -9.56
N CYS A 47 2.86 -2.13 -8.30
CA CYS A 47 3.83 -1.10 -7.95
C CYS A 47 5.23 -1.43 -8.48
N TYR A 48 5.65 -2.70 -8.39
CA TYR A 48 6.92 -3.15 -8.95
C TYR A 48 6.98 -2.98 -10.46
N VAL A 49 5.94 -3.42 -11.17
CA VAL A 49 5.83 -3.28 -12.63
C VAL A 49 5.87 -1.81 -13.03
N LEU A 50 5.11 -0.94 -12.36
CA LEU A 50 5.14 0.50 -12.61
C LEU A 50 6.54 1.09 -12.38
N GLY A 51 7.25 0.63 -11.34
CA GLY A 51 8.63 1.01 -11.07
C GLY A 51 9.61 0.63 -12.18
N LEU A 52 9.38 -0.48 -12.90
CA LEU A 52 10.20 -0.87 -14.05
C LEU A 52 10.12 0.14 -15.21
N PHE A 53 8.98 0.82 -15.36
CA PHE A 53 8.77 1.85 -16.38
C PHE A 53 9.18 3.26 -15.90
N GLY A 54 9.58 3.42 -14.64
CA GLY A 54 10.09 4.67 -14.10
C GLY A 54 11.40 5.09 -14.77
N ARG A 55 11.46 6.35 -15.25
CA ARG A 55 12.68 6.94 -15.82
C ARG A 55 13.79 7.11 -14.79
N GLU A 56 13.43 7.45 -13.56
CA GLU A 56 14.35 7.70 -12.47
C GLU A 56 14.40 6.49 -11.54
N LYS A 57 15.54 5.78 -11.56
CA LYS A 57 15.81 4.63 -10.68
C LYS A 57 16.64 5.01 -9.47
N ASN A 58 16.90 6.30 -9.27
CA ASN A 58 17.80 6.77 -8.22
C ASN A 58 17.01 6.95 -6.92
N TRP A 59 16.79 5.83 -6.21
CA TRP A 59 16.00 5.79 -4.98
C TRP A 59 16.52 6.70 -3.86
N LYS A 60 17.79 7.15 -3.96
CA LYS A 60 18.41 8.07 -3.01
C LYS A 60 17.73 9.44 -2.97
N SER A 61 17.07 9.88 -4.04
CA SER A 61 16.36 11.17 -4.06
C SER A 61 15.13 11.19 -3.13
N LEU A 62 14.60 10.02 -2.77
CA LEU A 62 13.43 9.89 -1.88
C LEU A 62 13.76 10.00 -0.39
N TYR A 63 15.03 9.83 -0.02
CA TYR A 63 15.51 9.81 1.37
C TYR A 63 16.53 10.92 1.66
N ALA A 64 16.73 11.83 0.70
CA ALA A 64 17.60 12.99 0.83
C ALA A 64 16.93 14.11 1.64
#